data_AF-A0A1H7PGB9-F1
#
_entry.id   AF-A0A1H7PGB9-F1
#
_cell.length_a   1.000
_cell.length_b   1.000
_cell.length_c   1.000
_cell.angle_alpha   90.00
_cell.angle_beta   90.00
_cell.angle_gamma   90.00
#
_symmetry.space_group_name_H-M   'P 1'
#
loop_
_entity.id
_entity.type
_entity.pdbx_description
1 polymer ?
#
loop_
_entity_poly.entity_id
_entity_poly.type
_entity_poly.pdbx_seq_one_letter_code
_entity_poly.pdbx_strand_id
1 'polypeptide(L)'
;MNKLMSNFTLLMVLLATSFFSHSMSDKLMEIEDYNKELKAAIRLYKENNYDKALPQLELFAKRGDKMSQYIVGTMYLNGQGTPQDLAKSYAWLTVANEQKSKAWLLPLKMLEEKLPADYLKTLNVEGEKYVTLYGAKSQRLKCKNERELGSKQPIHRCKKIEVKNGHYFVDEHQTYNAMID
;
A
#
# COMPACT_ATOMS: atom_id res chain seq x y z
N MET A 1 67.18 -15.47 19.72
CA MET A 1 68.34 -15.39 18.78
C MET A 1 68.27 -16.55 17.81
N ASN A 2 68.66 -16.31 16.55
CA ASN A 2 68.78 -17.20 15.36
C ASN A 2 67.50 -17.35 14.52
N LYS A 3 67.29 -16.47 13.51
CA LYS A 3 67.76 -16.45 12.09
C LYS A 3 66.95 -17.42 11.19
N LEU A 4 66.06 -16.92 10.33
CA LEU A 4 66.25 -16.40 8.95
C LEU A 4 66.39 -17.51 7.89
N MET A 5 65.43 -17.61 6.95
CA MET A 5 65.53 -17.85 5.48
C MET A 5 64.07 -17.96 4.95
N SER A 6 63.46 -16.97 4.28
CA SER A 6 63.63 -16.42 2.91
C SER A 6 63.04 -17.28 1.78
N ASN A 7 62.03 -16.69 1.11
CA ASN A 7 61.78 -16.62 -0.35
C ASN A 7 60.54 -17.30 -0.99
N PHE A 8 59.66 -16.39 -1.45
CA PHE A 8 59.12 -16.27 -2.82
C PHE A 8 58.36 -17.45 -3.46
N THR A 9 57.03 -17.30 -3.52
CA THR A 9 56.27 -17.51 -4.77
C THR A 9 55.16 -16.46 -4.89
N LEU A 10 55.35 -15.60 -5.87
CA LEU A 10 54.38 -14.68 -6.49
C LEU A 10 53.32 -15.50 -7.25
N LEU A 11 52.01 -15.25 -7.07
CA LEU A 11 51.03 -15.30 -8.18
C LEU A 11 49.68 -14.66 -7.79
N MET A 12 49.18 -13.82 -8.69
CA MET A 12 47.88 -13.15 -8.67
C MET A 12 46.70 -14.12 -8.75
N VAL A 13 45.60 -13.83 -8.04
CA VAL A 13 44.25 -14.04 -8.59
C VAL A 13 43.38 -12.83 -8.26
N LEU A 14 42.76 -12.35 -9.32
CA LEU A 14 41.90 -11.19 -9.48
C LEU A 14 40.54 -11.36 -8.78
N LEU A 15 39.96 -10.20 -8.41
CA LEU A 15 38.55 -9.83 -8.58
C LEU A 15 37.49 -10.87 -8.16
N ALA A 16 36.86 -10.59 -7.03
CA ALA A 16 35.42 -10.30 -7.04
C ALA A 16 35.07 -9.64 -5.70
N THR A 17 35.08 -8.32 -5.66
CA THR A 17 34.13 -7.61 -4.80
C THR A 17 32.76 -8.09 -5.24
N SER A 18 32.14 -8.97 -4.45
CA SER A 18 30.73 -9.28 -4.58
C SER A 18 29.94 -8.04 -4.18
N PHE A 19 29.91 -7.07 -5.11
CA PHE A 19 28.76 -6.21 -5.26
C PHE A 19 27.59 -7.15 -5.52
N PHE A 20 26.85 -7.49 -4.46
CA PHE A 20 25.48 -7.91 -4.62
C PHE A 20 24.75 -6.72 -5.25
N SER A 21 24.75 -6.67 -6.58
CA SER A 21 23.74 -5.98 -7.33
C SER A 21 22.41 -6.61 -6.91
N HIS A 22 21.76 -6.06 -5.87
CA HIS A 22 20.34 -6.26 -5.68
C HIS A 22 19.67 -5.57 -6.86
N SER A 23 19.56 -6.30 -7.97
CA SER A 23 18.62 -5.95 -9.02
C SER A 23 17.27 -5.79 -8.33
N MET A 24 16.67 -4.60 -8.38
CA MET A 24 15.29 -4.41 -7.98
C MET A 24 14.44 -5.33 -8.84
N SER A 25 14.15 -6.52 -8.33
CA SER A 25 13.20 -7.43 -8.96
C SER A 25 11.82 -6.81 -8.74
N ASP A 26 11.09 -6.56 -9.83
CA ASP A 26 9.66 -6.26 -9.75
C ASP A 26 8.99 -7.25 -8.78
N LYS A 27 8.52 -6.77 -7.63
CA LYS A 27 7.94 -7.65 -6.60
C LYS A 27 6.54 -8.06 -7.05
N LEU A 28 6.48 -9.21 -7.72
CA LEU A 28 5.25 -9.87 -8.14
C LEU A 28 4.77 -10.83 -7.06
N MET A 29 3.46 -10.96 -6.92
CA MET A 29 2.81 -11.92 -6.05
C MET A 29 1.72 -12.65 -6.81
N GLU A 30 1.66 -13.98 -6.65
CA GLU A 30 0.59 -14.81 -7.19
C GLU A 30 -0.77 -14.33 -6.66
N ILE A 31 -1.76 -14.28 -7.54
CA ILE A 31 -3.09 -13.75 -7.24
C ILE A 31 -3.79 -14.61 -6.18
N GLU A 32 -3.59 -15.92 -6.22
CA GLU A 32 -4.16 -16.84 -5.24
C GLU A 32 -3.63 -16.53 -3.83
N ASP A 33 -2.32 -16.37 -3.67
CA ASP A 33 -1.69 -16.04 -2.40
C ASP A 33 -2.13 -14.65 -1.91
N TYR A 34 -2.10 -13.65 -2.79
CA TYR A 34 -2.59 -12.30 -2.47
C TYR A 34 -4.03 -12.33 -1.92
N ASN A 35 -4.93 -13.03 -2.61
CA ASN A 35 -6.34 -13.10 -2.22
C ASN A 35 -6.53 -13.90 -0.93
N LYS A 36 -5.77 -14.98 -0.73
CA LYS A 36 -5.79 -15.79 0.49
C LYS A 36 -5.36 -14.98 1.70
N GLU A 37 -4.24 -14.27 1.60
CA GLU A 37 -3.73 -13.40 2.66
C GLU A 37 -4.67 -12.23 2.94
N LEU A 38 -5.18 -11.55 1.90
CA LEU A 38 -6.15 -10.46 2.04
C LEU A 38 -7.41 -10.93 2.78
N LYS A 39 -7.94 -12.11 2.41
CA LYS A 39 -9.11 -12.70 3.08
C LYS A 39 -8.83 -13.01 4.54
N ALA A 40 -7.63 -13.48 4.87
CA ALA A 40 -7.23 -13.74 6.26
C ALA A 40 -7.16 -12.44 7.07
N ALA A 41 -6.59 -11.37 6.51
CA ALA A 41 -6.51 -10.05 7.14
C ALA A 41 -7.91 -9.46 7.42
N ILE A 42 -8.82 -9.52 6.44
CA ILE A 42 -10.21 -9.07 6.59
C ILE A 42 -10.95 -9.92 7.64
N ARG A 43 -10.67 -11.22 7.74
CA ARG A 43 -11.28 -12.08 8.76
C ARG A 43 -10.84 -11.66 10.17
N LEU A 44 -9.56 -11.37 10.39
CA LEU A 44 -9.07 -10.87 11.68
C LEU A 44 -9.81 -9.59 12.09
N TYR A 45 -10.04 -8.66 11.16
CA TYR A 45 -10.82 -7.46 11.41
C TYR A 45 -12.27 -7.77 11.81
N LYS A 46 -12.94 -8.69 11.10
CA LYS A 46 -14.33 -9.10 11.39
C LYS A 46 -14.47 -9.81 12.74
N GLU A 47 -13.42 -10.50 13.18
CA GLU A 47 -13.34 -11.17 14.49
C GLU A 47 -12.88 -10.22 15.61
N ASN A 48 -12.80 -8.91 15.33
CA ASN A 48 -12.34 -7.87 16.25
C ASN A 48 -10.90 -8.05 16.75
N ASN A 49 -10.08 -8.85 16.05
CA ASN A 49 -8.67 -9.04 16.35
C ASN A 49 -7.84 -7.91 15.73
N TYR A 50 -8.11 -6.67 16.16
CA TYR A 50 -7.62 -5.47 15.49
C TYR A 50 -6.10 -5.33 15.54
N ASP A 51 -5.45 -5.74 16.63
CA ASP A 51 -3.99 -5.68 16.78
C ASP A 51 -3.27 -6.51 15.70
N LYS A 52 -3.88 -7.63 15.28
CA LYS A 52 -3.35 -8.46 14.19
C LYS A 52 -3.86 -8.02 12.83
N ALA A 53 -5.08 -7.50 12.76
CA ALA A 53 -5.72 -7.09 11.51
C ALA A 53 -5.07 -5.84 10.92
N LEU A 54 -4.83 -4.81 11.74
CA LEU A 54 -4.33 -3.52 11.30
C LEU A 54 -3.03 -3.63 10.47
N PRO A 55 -1.93 -4.25 10.96
CA PRO A 55 -0.69 -4.31 10.19
C PRO A 55 -0.84 -5.07 8.86
N GLN A 56 -1.68 -6.12 8.83
CA GLN A 56 -1.93 -6.87 7.59
C GLN A 56 -2.77 -6.06 6.60
N LEU A 57 -3.83 -5.42 7.07
CA LEU A 57 -4.68 -4.58 6.24
C LEU A 57 -3.95 -3.33 5.75
N GLU A 58 -3.02 -2.77 6.51
CA GLU A 58 -2.14 -1.68 6.05
C GLU A 58 -1.27 -2.12 4.87
N LEU A 59 -0.75 -3.35 4.89
CA LEU A 59 0.01 -3.89 3.77
C LEU A 59 -0.86 -3.96 2.51
N PHE A 60 -2.10 -4.44 2.62
CA PHE A 60 -3.03 -4.50 1.49
C PHE A 60 -3.52 -3.11 1.04
N ALA A 61 -3.70 -2.18 1.97
CA ALA A 61 -4.05 -0.80 1.68
C ALA A 61 -2.95 -0.10 0.88
N LYS A 62 -1.68 -0.29 1.28
CA LYS A 62 -0.50 0.20 0.54
C LYS A 62 -0.41 -0.43 -0.85
N ARG A 63 -0.73 -1.71 -0.98
CA ARG A 63 -0.79 -2.44 -2.25
C ARG A 63 -2.00 -2.06 -3.12
N GLY A 64 -2.84 -1.09 -2.72
CA GLY A 64 -3.95 -0.59 -3.54
C GLY A 64 -5.29 -1.32 -3.37
N ASP A 65 -5.44 -2.20 -2.38
CA ASP A 65 -6.75 -2.79 -2.10
C ASP A 65 -7.71 -1.74 -1.54
N LYS A 66 -8.71 -1.35 -2.34
CA LYS A 66 -9.64 -0.27 -2.00
C LYS A 66 -10.46 -0.55 -0.75
N MET A 67 -10.81 -1.81 -0.49
CA MET A 67 -11.54 -2.19 0.72
C MET A 67 -10.64 -2.06 1.95
N SER A 68 -9.39 -2.48 1.88
CA SER A 68 -8.41 -2.34 2.97
C SER A 68 -8.09 -0.88 3.23
N GLN A 69 -7.96 -0.03 2.20
CA GLN A 69 -7.80 1.42 2.38
C GLN A 69 -8.96 2.01 3.18
N TYR A 70 -10.20 1.63 2.86
CA TYR A 70 -11.36 2.04 3.63
C TYR A 70 -11.32 1.51 5.07
N ILE A 71 -11.10 0.21 5.25
CA ILE A 71 -11.08 -0.42 6.58
C ILE A 71 -10.02 0.22 7.46
N VAL A 72 -8.78 0.34 6.98
CA VAL A 72 -7.67 0.95 7.73
C VAL A 72 -7.99 2.41 8.07
N GLY A 73 -8.56 3.18 7.14
CA GLY A 73 -9.01 4.55 7.42
C GLY A 73 -10.04 4.61 8.55
N THR A 74 -10.98 3.66 8.61
CA THR A 74 -11.94 3.56 9.71
C THR A 74 -11.34 3.02 11.00
N MET A 75 -10.34 2.13 10.94
CA MET A 75 -9.65 1.63 12.12
C MET A 75 -8.89 2.76 12.83
N TYR A 76 -8.19 3.60 12.07
CA TYR A 76 -7.53 4.80 12.60
C TYR A 76 -8.53 5.83 13.14
N LEU A 77 -9.70 5.98 12.49
CA LEU A 77 -10.78 6.84 12.97
C LEU A 77 -11.30 6.38 14.33
N ASN A 78 -11.43 5.07 14.53
CA ASN A 78 -12.05 4.49 15.71
C ASN A 78 -11.04 4.10 16.80
N GLY A 79 -9.73 4.20 16.53
CA GLY A 79 -8.70 3.69 17.43
C GLY A 79 -8.74 2.16 17.60
N GLN A 80 -9.05 1.43 16.52
CA GLN A 80 -9.12 -0.04 16.54
C GLN A 80 -7.73 -0.63 16.27
N GLY A 81 -7.13 -1.24 17.28
CA GLY A 81 -5.77 -1.82 17.21
C GLY A 81 -4.64 -0.80 17.22
N THR A 82 -4.96 0.47 17.55
CA THR A 82 -4.05 1.61 17.61
C THR A 82 -4.73 2.75 18.36
N PRO A 83 -4.01 3.70 18.98
CA PRO A 83 -4.60 5.00 19.33
C PRO A 83 -5.26 5.66 18.11
N GLN A 84 -6.32 6.45 18.35
CA GLN A 84 -6.99 7.21 17.29
C GLN A 84 -5.99 8.15 16.60
N ASP A 85 -5.99 8.13 15.27
CA ASP A 85 -5.13 8.97 14.44
C ASP A 85 -5.97 9.55 13.29
N LEU A 86 -6.42 10.79 13.48
CA LEU A 86 -7.29 11.46 12.50
C LEU A 86 -6.55 11.77 11.20
N ALA A 87 -5.22 11.95 11.24
CA ALA A 87 -4.44 12.27 10.05
C ALA A 87 -4.31 11.04 9.15
N LYS A 88 -3.92 9.88 9.71
CA LYS A 88 -3.90 8.62 8.97
C LYS A 88 -5.29 8.19 8.53
N SER A 89 -6.30 8.40 9.37
CA SER A 89 -7.69 8.11 9.02
C SER A 89 -8.11 8.90 7.78
N TYR A 90 -7.95 10.23 7.82
CA TYR A 90 -8.28 11.10 6.70
C TYR A 90 -7.54 10.67 5.44
N ALA A 91 -6.22 10.47 5.53
CA ALA A 91 -5.41 10.12 4.38
C ALA A 91 -5.83 8.80 3.73
N TRP A 92 -6.02 7.73 4.49
CA TRP A 92 -6.49 6.45 3.96
C TRP A 92 -7.91 6.52 3.39
N LEU A 93 -8.81 7.26 4.04
CA LEU A 93 -10.17 7.49 3.54
C LEU A 93 -10.17 8.30 2.23
N THR A 94 -9.27 9.27 2.07
CA THR A 94 -9.09 10.01 0.81
C THR A 94 -8.72 9.04 -0.32
N VAL A 95 -7.74 8.14 -0.12
CA VAL A 95 -7.34 7.16 -1.14
C VAL A 95 -8.48 6.18 -1.45
N ALA A 96 -9.18 5.69 -0.42
CA ALA A 96 -10.31 4.78 -0.60
C ALA A 96 -11.44 5.38 -1.45
N ASN A 97 -11.65 6.70 -1.33
CA ASN A 97 -12.72 7.42 -2.03
C ASN A 97 -12.49 7.60 -3.54
N GLU A 98 -11.34 7.20 -4.10
CA GLU A 98 -11.22 6.99 -5.55
C GLU A 98 -12.21 5.95 -6.08
N GLN A 99 -12.71 5.04 -5.22
CA GLN A 99 -13.80 4.12 -5.55
C GLN A 99 -15.13 4.85 -5.83
N LYS A 100 -15.30 6.11 -5.37
CA LYS A 100 -16.54 6.91 -5.49
C LYS A 100 -17.78 6.20 -4.93
N SER A 101 -17.58 5.35 -3.92
CA SER A 101 -18.67 4.70 -3.20
C SER A 101 -19.33 5.69 -2.25
N LYS A 102 -20.64 5.88 -2.37
CA LYS A 102 -21.40 6.74 -1.46
C LYS A 102 -21.23 6.34 0.00
N ALA A 103 -21.18 5.04 0.29
CA ALA A 103 -21.00 4.53 1.64
C ALA A 103 -19.61 4.88 2.22
N TRP A 104 -18.57 4.86 1.38
CA TRP A 104 -17.19 5.09 1.83
C TRP A 104 -16.83 6.58 1.95
N LEU A 105 -17.69 7.45 1.41
CA LEU A 105 -17.56 8.90 1.52
C LEU A 105 -18.00 9.43 2.90
N LEU A 106 -18.89 8.71 3.61
CA LEU A 106 -19.48 9.22 4.85
C LEU A 106 -18.44 9.49 5.96
N PRO A 107 -17.46 8.62 6.23
CA PRO A 107 -16.48 8.90 7.29
C PRO A 107 -15.60 10.11 6.97
N LEU A 108 -15.26 10.31 5.69
CA LEU A 108 -14.47 11.46 5.24
C LEU A 108 -15.27 12.77 5.43
N LYS A 109 -16.53 12.79 4.97
CA LYS A 109 -17.42 13.94 5.19
C LYS A 109 -17.61 14.28 6.65
N MET A 110 -17.77 13.27 7.50
CA MET A 110 -17.90 13.49 8.94
C MET A 110 -16.66 14.20 9.51
N LEU A 111 -15.45 13.85 9.05
CA LEU A 111 -14.22 14.53 9.45
C LEU A 111 -14.19 15.98 8.93
N GLU A 112 -14.53 16.19 7.66
CA GLU A 112 -14.59 17.51 7.02
C GLU A 112 -15.60 18.44 7.69
N GLU A 113 -16.72 17.91 8.19
CA GLU A 113 -17.77 18.70 8.86
C GLU A 113 -17.41 19.05 10.31
N LYS A 114 -16.70 18.15 11.02
CA LYS A 114 -16.46 18.28 12.46
C LYS A 114 -15.15 18.97 12.82
N LEU A 115 -14.19 19.01 11.90
CA LEU A 115 -12.85 19.51 12.19
C LEU A 115 -12.67 20.98 11.78
N PRO A 116 -11.83 21.73 12.50
CA PRO A 116 -11.49 23.11 12.14
C PRO A 116 -10.87 23.23 10.73
N ALA A 117 -11.21 24.30 10.02
CA ALA A 117 -10.79 24.51 8.62
C ALA A 117 -9.26 24.61 8.44
N ASP A 118 -8.55 25.16 9.41
CA ASP A 118 -7.09 25.21 9.44
C ASP A 118 -6.47 23.83 9.59
N TYR A 119 -7.05 22.96 10.42
CA TYR A 119 -6.60 21.58 10.56
C TYR A 119 -6.88 20.77 9.29
N LEU A 120 -8.04 20.96 8.66
CA LEU A 120 -8.39 20.30 7.38
C LEU A 120 -7.40 20.63 6.26
N LYS A 121 -6.83 21.84 6.22
CA LYS A 121 -5.75 22.15 5.26
C LYS A 121 -4.55 21.22 5.42
N THR A 122 -4.16 20.93 6.66
CA THR A 122 -3.06 19.99 6.96
C THR A 122 -3.42 18.58 6.55
N LEU A 123 -4.65 18.14 6.83
CA LEU A 123 -5.12 16.80 6.47
C LEU A 123 -5.22 16.59 4.96
N ASN A 124 -5.63 17.62 4.21
CA ASN A 124 -5.67 17.57 2.74
C ASN A 124 -4.29 17.31 2.14
N VAL A 125 -3.25 17.99 2.65
CA VAL A 125 -1.87 17.76 2.19
C VAL A 125 -1.44 16.33 2.45
N GLU A 126 -1.73 15.77 3.63
CA GLU A 126 -1.38 14.37 3.92
C GLU A 126 -2.20 13.38 3.08
N GLY A 127 -3.48 13.68 2.83
CA GLY A 127 -4.34 12.88 1.96
C GLY A 127 -3.84 12.84 0.52
N GLU A 128 -3.44 13.99 -0.05
CA GLU A 128 -2.87 14.07 -1.39
C GLU A 128 -1.58 13.25 -1.51
N LYS A 129 -0.70 13.32 -0.51
CA LYS A 129 0.50 12.49 -0.43
C LYS A 129 0.16 10.99 -0.44
N TYR A 130 -0.85 10.56 0.33
CA TYR A 130 -1.29 9.17 0.32
C TYR A 130 -1.92 8.76 -1.01
N VAL A 131 -2.62 9.66 -1.70
CA VAL A 131 -3.11 9.39 -3.06
C VAL A 131 -1.95 9.21 -4.03
N THR A 132 -0.90 10.02 -3.94
CA THR A 132 0.31 9.86 -4.77
C THR A 132 1.04 8.55 -4.50
N LEU A 133 1.07 8.06 -3.26
CA LEU A 133 1.77 6.82 -2.90
C LEU A 133 0.91 5.56 -3.10
N TYR A 134 -0.36 5.61 -2.76
CA TYR A 134 -1.22 4.42 -2.61
C TYR A 134 -2.49 4.49 -3.46
N GLY A 135 -2.66 5.56 -4.24
CA GLY A 135 -3.80 5.75 -5.14
C GLY A 135 -3.84 4.79 -6.32
N ALA A 136 -4.95 4.84 -7.05
CA ALA A 136 -5.25 3.91 -8.12
C ALA A 136 -4.19 3.93 -9.22
N LYS A 137 -3.70 5.12 -9.59
CA LYS A 137 -2.63 5.27 -10.60
C LYS A 137 -1.34 4.60 -10.14
N SER A 138 -0.89 4.93 -8.92
CA SER A 138 0.40 4.46 -8.37
C SER A 138 0.41 2.96 -8.12
N GLN A 139 -0.75 2.40 -7.79
CA GLN A 139 -0.94 0.96 -7.58
C GLN A 139 -1.43 0.22 -8.84
N ARG A 140 -1.35 0.87 -10.01
CA ARG A 140 -1.72 0.30 -11.33
C ARG A 140 -3.14 -0.29 -11.37
N LEU A 141 -4.08 0.30 -10.64
CA LEU A 141 -5.48 -0.13 -10.66
C LEU A 141 -6.19 0.39 -11.91
N LYS A 142 -7.16 -0.38 -12.40
CA LYS A 142 -8.09 0.06 -13.44
C LYS A 142 -9.40 0.49 -12.80
N CYS A 143 -9.71 1.77 -12.92
CA CYS A 143 -10.98 2.35 -12.49
C CYS A 143 -11.92 2.51 -13.69
N LYS A 144 -13.14 1.97 -13.60
CA LYS A 144 -14.17 2.12 -14.65
C LYS A 144 -15.57 2.14 -14.07
N ASN A 145 -16.51 2.74 -14.80
CA ASN A 145 -17.93 2.65 -14.48
C ASN A 145 -18.47 1.31 -15.02
N GLU A 146 -18.92 0.43 -14.13
CA GLU A 146 -19.53 -0.86 -14.45
C GLU A 146 -21.05 -0.75 -14.29
N ARG A 147 -21.84 -1.36 -15.19
CA ARG A 147 -23.28 -1.56 -14.99
C ARG A 147 -23.48 -2.95 -14.42
N GLU A 148 -24.07 -3.04 -13.24
CA GLU A 148 -24.49 -4.32 -12.66
C GLU A 148 -25.89 -4.68 -13.16
N LEU A 149 -26.10 -5.97 -13.46
CA LEU A 149 -27.37 -6.48 -13.96
C LEU A 149 -28.50 -6.14 -12.96
N GLY A 150 -29.55 -5.47 -13.42
CA GLY A 150 -30.67 -5.05 -12.55
C GLY A 150 -30.46 -3.75 -11.78
N SER A 151 -29.27 -3.13 -11.81
CA SER A 151 -29.06 -1.80 -11.24
C SER A 151 -29.34 -0.68 -12.25
N LYS A 152 -30.12 0.32 -11.83
CA LYS A 152 -30.33 1.56 -12.60
C LYS A 152 -29.12 2.51 -12.55
N GLN A 153 -28.22 2.33 -11.58
CA GLN A 153 -27.09 3.22 -11.37
C GLN A 153 -25.76 2.49 -11.67
N PRO A 154 -24.88 3.08 -12.49
CA PRO A 154 -23.55 2.54 -12.70
C PRO A 154 -22.72 2.63 -11.41
N ILE A 155 -21.84 1.66 -11.19
CA ILE A 155 -20.93 1.61 -10.06
C ILE A 155 -19.54 1.94 -10.57
N HIS A 156 -18.92 2.96 -9.99
CA HIS A 156 -17.50 3.24 -10.24
C HIS A 156 -16.67 2.20 -9.47
N ARG A 157 -15.74 1.53 -10.15
CA ARG A 157 -14.95 0.48 -9.53
C ARG A 157 -13.49 0.53 -9.96
N CYS A 158 -12.61 0.60 -8.97
CA CYS A 158 -11.18 0.42 -9.11
C CYS A 158 -10.79 -1.01 -8.72
N LYS A 159 -10.17 -1.75 -9.64
CA LYS A 159 -9.70 -3.13 -9.43
C LYS A 159 -8.22 -3.24 -9.78
N LYS A 160 -7.49 -4.10 -9.06
CA LYS A 160 -6.15 -4.52 -9.47
C LYS A 160 -6.18 -5.14 -10.86
N ILE A 161 -5.12 -4.93 -11.61
CA ILE A 161 -4.88 -5.59 -12.89
C ILE A 161 -3.71 -6.53 -12.76
N GLU A 162 -3.78 -7.66 -13.48
CA GLU A 162 -2.64 -8.53 -13.63
C GLU A 162 -1.55 -7.80 -14.42
N VAL A 163 -0.32 -7.82 -13.92
CA VAL A 163 0.84 -7.31 -14.65
C VAL A 163 1.52 -8.41 -15.47
N LYS A 164 1.27 -9.66 -15.08
CA LYS A 164 1.61 -10.90 -15.78
C LYS A 164 0.51 -11.90 -15.42
N ASN A 165 0.23 -12.87 -16.29
CA ASN A 165 -0.75 -13.91 -16.04
C ASN A 165 -0.59 -14.49 -14.63
N GLY A 166 -1.65 -14.42 -13.83
CA GLY A 166 -1.69 -14.95 -12.47
C GLY A 166 -1.02 -14.07 -11.40
N HIS A 167 -0.44 -12.91 -11.74
CA HIS A 167 0.36 -12.11 -10.81
C HIS A 167 -0.11 -10.67 -10.68
N TYR A 168 -0.17 -10.20 -9.43
CA TYR A 168 -0.28 -8.78 -9.10
C TYR A 168 1.09 -8.17 -8.79
N PHE A 169 1.22 -6.88 -9.11
CA PHE A 169 2.32 -6.05 -8.62
C PHE A 169 2.07 -5.63 -7.17
N VAL A 170 3.08 -5.75 -6.30
CA VAL A 170 2.96 -5.53 -4.84
C VAL A 170 4.16 -4.81 -4.20
N ASP A 171 4.64 -3.75 -4.84
CA ASP A 171 5.79 -2.98 -4.34
C ASP A 171 5.52 -2.35 -2.95
N GLU A 172 6.44 -2.59 -2.01
CA GLU A 172 6.42 -2.10 -0.62
C GLU A 172 7.22 -0.79 -0.44
N HIS A 173 8.04 -0.42 -1.43
CA HIS A 173 8.94 0.73 -1.40
C HIS A 173 8.65 1.68 -2.56
N GLN A 174 7.46 2.27 -2.60
CA GLN A 174 7.23 3.40 -3.50
C GLN A 174 7.89 4.68 -2.95
N THR A 175 9.22 4.73 -2.99
CA THR A 175 9.93 5.98 -3.29
C THR A 175 9.80 6.18 -4.79
N TYR A 176 8.78 6.91 -5.23
CA TYR A 176 8.72 7.32 -6.62
C TYR A 176 9.85 8.34 -6.85
N ASN A 177 10.88 7.93 -7.58
CA ASN A 177 11.73 8.87 -8.29
C ASN A 177 10.80 9.67 -9.20
N ALA A 178 10.57 10.94 -8.86
CA ALA A 178 10.13 11.90 -9.84
C ALA A 178 11.18 11.95 -10.97
N MET A 179 10.70 12.03 -12.22
CA MET A 179 11.44 12.36 -13.45
C MET A 179 12.29 11.25 -14.10
N ILE A 180 11.72 10.61 -15.13
CA ILE A 180 12.26 10.34 -16.50
C ILE A 180 10.98 9.98 -17.32
N ASP A 181 10.48 10.66 -18.35
CA ASP A 181 10.93 11.69 -19.30
C ASP A 181 10.05 12.96 -19.27
#